data_AF-A0A835Q985-F1
#
_entry.id   AF-A0A835Q985-F1
#
_cell.length_a   1.000
_cell.length_b   1.000
_cell.length_c   1.000
_cell.angle_alpha   90.00
_cell.angle_beta   90.00
_cell.angle_gamma   90.00
#
_symmetry.space_group_name_H-M   'P 1'
#
loop_
_entity.id
_entity.type
_entity.pdbx_description
1 polymer ?
#
loop_
_entity_poly.entity_id
_entity_poly.type
_entity_poly.pdbx_seq_one_letter_code
_entity_poly.pdbx_strand_id
1 'polypeptide(L)'
;MVVLPYTNVDESLRALAGKAEGFGRHAIGGLHGAVYVVTNLNDDGCGSLREGCRREEPLWIVFDISGTIHLSSILRVSSYKTIDGRGQKIKLTGKGLKLKECEHVILCNLVLKGGRGHDADAIQIKPKSRHIWIDRCSLSDFDDGLIDITQESTDITVSRCHFSKHDKALIIGACCSNIGDRCIRVTVHHCFFNGTTQRHPRVRFAKVHLYNNYTRCWGIYAVCASVESKIISQCNIYEAGQKKKVFKYMPEKAADKNDCDSGWIRSEGDLFLNGAQPCLLEECGGFCSFEVHKHYQTWTMEPASDTLKESIKVCSGWQPIPRSSDNASAI
;
A
#
# COMPACT_ATOMS: atom_id res chain seq x y z
N MET A 1 -16.24 -13.61 -16.08
CA MET A 1 -14.85 -13.83 -15.63
C MET A 1 -14.36 -12.49 -15.13
N VAL A 2 -13.84 -12.39 -13.89
CA VAL A 2 -13.34 -11.11 -13.34
C VAL A 2 -12.03 -10.77 -14.03
N VAL A 3 -11.91 -9.54 -14.54
CA VAL A 3 -10.64 -9.04 -15.07
C VAL A 3 -9.78 -8.57 -13.89
N LEU A 4 -8.62 -9.22 -13.69
CA LEU A 4 -7.66 -8.82 -12.66
C LEU A 4 -6.53 -8.00 -13.28
N PRO A 5 -6.00 -6.99 -12.56
CA PRO A 5 -4.88 -6.23 -13.06
C PRO A 5 -3.60 -7.10 -13.07
N TYR A 6 -2.62 -6.68 -13.86
CA TYR A 6 -1.25 -7.24 -13.86
C TYR A 6 -1.14 -8.71 -14.29
N THR A 7 -1.94 -9.17 -15.26
CA THR A 7 -1.88 -10.56 -15.76
C THR A 7 -0.49 -11.00 -16.23
N ASN A 8 0.36 -10.06 -16.65
CA ASN A 8 1.64 -10.34 -17.29
C ASN A 8 2.85 -10.07 -16.38
N VAL A 9 2.67 -9.59 -15.15
CA VAL A 9 3.81 -9.14 -14.32
C VAL A 9 4.65 -10.29 -13.78
N ASP A 10 4.17 -11.52 -13.92
CA ASP A 10 4.85 -12.74 -13.49
C ASP A 10 5.47 -13.53 -14.67
N GLU A 11 5.36 -13.04 -15.91
CA GLU A 11 5.91 -13.70 -17.11
C GLU A 11 7.44 -13.71 -17.18
N SER A 12 8.10 -12.72 -16.58
CA SER A 12 9.56 -12.64 -16.48
C SER A 12 9.98 -12.05 -15.15
N LEU A 13 11.27 -12.19 -14.79
CA LEU A 13 11.77 -11.64 -13.54
C LEU A 13 11.46 -10.14 -13.44
N ARG A 14 11.69 -9.38 -14.51
CA ARG A 14 11.58 -7.91 -14.48
C ARG A 14 10.23 -7.37 -14.97
N ALA A 15 9.27 -8.23 -15.29
CA ALA A 15 7.97 -7.82 -15.83
C ALA A 15 7.14 -6.91 -14.89
N LEU A 16 7.45 -6.85 -13.58
CA LEU A 16 6.84 -5.91 -12.64
C LEU A 16 7.21 -4.43 -12.92
N ALA A 17 8.40 -4.17 -13.48
CA ALA A 17 8.93 -2.82 -13.56
C ALA A 17 8.04 -1.88 -14.40
N GLY A 18 7.66 -0.74 -13.83
CA GLY A 18 6.84 0.27 -14.50
C GLY A 18 5.42 -0.19 -14.83
N LYS A 19 4.94 -1.29 -14.24
CA LYS A 19 3.60 -1.82 -14.53
C LYS A 19 2.53 -1.39 -13.55
N ALA A 20 2.89 -0.85 -12.38
CA ALA A 20 1.95 -0.38 -11.37
C ALA A 20 0.82 0.47 -12.01
N GLU A 21 -0.42 0.22 -11.65
CA GLU A 21 -1.54 1.08 -12.03
C GLU A 21 -1.69 2.21 -11.00
N GLY A 22 -2.17 3.37 -11.44
CA GLY A 22 -2.44 4.52 -10.58
C GLY A 22 -1.24 5.45 -10.36
N PHE A 23 -1.14 6.02 -9.16
CA PHE A 23 -0.15 7.06 -8.87
C PHE A 23 1.29 6.51 -8.81
N GLY A 24 1.49 5.25 -8.43
CA GLY A 24 2.79 4.58 -8.40
C GLY A 24 3.31 4.07 -9.74
N ARG A 25 2.61 4.33 -10.87
CA ARG A 25 2.91 3.75 -12.21
C ARG A 25 4.33 3.92 -12.74
N HIS A 26 5.07 4.90 -12.23
CA HIS A 26 6.46 5.15 -12.63
C HIS A 26 7.49 4.39 -11.75
N ALA A 27 7.04 3.53 -10.83
CA ALA A 27 7.94 2.70 -10.04
C ALA A 27 8.61 1.64 -10.94
N ILE A 28 9.89 1.83 -11.26
CA ILE A 28 10.69 0.88 -12.06
C ILE A 28 11.51 -0.07 -11.19
N GLY A 29 11.62 0.19 -9.88
CA GLY A 29 12.41 -0.63 -8.98
C GLY A 29 13.88 -0.69 -9.41
N GLY A 30 14.47 -1.87 -9.31
CA GLY A 30 15.83 -2.18 -9.77
C GLY A 30 15.94 -2.59 -11.23
N LEU A 31 15.05 -2.13 -12.14
CA LEU A 31 14.97 -2.58 -13.53
C LEU A 31 16.33 -2.62 -14.25
N HIS A 32 17.14 -1.58 -14.09
CA HIS A 32 18.46 -1.46 -14.74
C HIS A 32 19.62 -1.96 -13.88
N GLY A 33 19.30 -2.63 -12.77
CA GLY A 33 20.25 -3.14 -11.79
C GLY A 33 20.60 -4.60 -11.97
N ALA A 34 21.72 -5.02 -11.40
CA ALA A 34 22.07 -6.43 -11.29
C ALA A 34 21.05 -7.19 -10.43
N VAL A 35 20.93 -8.50 -10.67
CA VAL A 35 20.20 -9.39 -9.74
C VAL A 35 21.07 -9.58 -8.50
N TYR A 36 20.55 -9.22 -7.33
CA TYR A 36 21.17 -9.49 -6.04
C TYR A 36 20.44 -10.66 -5.38
N VAL A 37 21.17 -11.72 -5.07
CA VAL A 37 20.59 -12.92 -4.46
C VAL A 37 20.86 -12.93 -2.97
N VAL A 38 19.80 -12.89 -2.17
CA VAL A 38 19.86 -13.10 -0.73
C VAL A 38 20.07 -14.60 -0.46
N THR A 39 21.16 -14.93 0.22
CA THR A 39 21.64 -16.31 0.44
C THR A 39 21.58 -16.74 1.90
N ASN A 40 21.28 -15.83 2.84
CA ASN A 40 21.12 -16.14 4.25
C ASN A 40 20.01 -15.30 4.92
N LEU A 41 19.56 -15.74 6.08
CA LEU A 41 18.48 -15.10 6.86
C LEU A 41 19.02 -14.17 7.96
N ASN A 42 20.32 -13.86 7.94
CA ASN A 42 20.91 -12.97 8.93
C ASN A 42 20.38 -11.54 8.72
N ASP A 43 20.32 -10.76 9.80
CA ASP A 43 19.87 -9.37 9.74
C ASP A 43 20.82 -8.47 8.92
N ASP A 44 22.13 -8.72 8.99
CA ASP A 44 23.16 -7.97 8.27
C ASP A 44 24.32 -8.91 7.87
N GLY A 45 25.24 -8.39 7.06
CA GLY A 45 26.41 -9.10 6.56
C GLY A 45 26.29 -9.49 5.08
N CYS A 46 27.37 -10.05 4.56
CA CYS A 46 27.44 -10.48 3.16
C CYS A 46 26.30 -11.45 2.82
N GLY A 47 25.61 -11.19 1.71
CA GLY A 47 24.50 -12.03 1.21
C GLY A 47 23.17 -11.87 1.95
N SER A 48 23.08 -10.93 2.90
CA SER A 48 21.85 -10.62 3.63
C SER A 48 20.95 -9.66 2.84
N LEU A 49 19.65 -9.65 3.17
CA LEU A 49 18.71 -8.67 2.60
C LEU A 49 19.15 -7.23 2.89
N ARG A 50 19.69 -6.96 4.09
CA ARG A 50 20.09 -5.62 4.51
C ARG A 50 21.24 -5.06 3.70
N GLU A 51 22.21 -5.90 3.36
CA GLU A 51 23.29 -5.50 2.47
C GLU A 51 22.74 -5.08 1.11
N GLY A 52 21.88 -5.89 0.46
CA GLY A 52 21.28 -5.53 -0.82
C GLY A 52 20.45 -4.23 -0.76
N CYS A 53 19.68 -4.03 0.31
CA CYS A 53 18.83 -2.84 0.45
C CYS A 53 19.60 -1.52 0.61
N ARG A 54 20.77 -1.54 1.26
CA ARG A 54 21.56 -0.32 1.56
C ARG A 54 22.46 0.12 0.41
N ARG A 55 22.78 -0.77 -0.53
CA ARG A 55 23.63 -0.46 -1.69
C ARG A 55 23.05 0.67 -2.53
N GLU A 56 23.91 1.50 -3.09
CA GLU A 56 23.51 2.69 -3.83
C GLU A 56 23.08 2.35 -5.26
N GLU A 57 23.74 1.37 -5.88
CA GLU A 57 23.41 0.95 -7.24
C GLU A 57 22.01 0.33 -7.34
N PRO A 58 21.34 0.43 -8.50
CA PRO A 58 20.07 -0.25 -8.73
C PRO A 58 20.21 -1.76 -8.53
N LEU A 59 19.27 -2.41 -7.83
CA LEU A 59 19.30 -3.86 -7.61
C LEU A 59 17.90 -4.50 -7.69
N TRP A 60 17.85 -5.63 -8.40
CA TRP A 60 16.72 -6.55 -8.33
C TRP A 60 17.01 -7.64 -7.30
N ILE A 61 16.50 -7.48 -6.10
CA ILE A 61 16.78 -8.34 -4.96
C ILE A 61 15.82 -9.54 -4.97
N VAL A 62 16.38 -10.74 -5.08
CA VAL A 62 15.66 -12.03 -5.03
C VAL A 62 16.20 -12.88 -3.88
N PHE A 63 15.56 -14.02 -3.63
CA PHE A 63 15.93 -14.93 -2.55
C PHE A 63 16.13 -16.34 -3.09
N ASP A 64 17.18 -17.03 -2.62
CA ASP A 64 17.38 -18.46 -2.89
C ASP A 64 16.91 -19.35 -1.73
N ILE A 65 16.57 -18.73 -0.59
CA ILE A 65 16.10 -19.42 0.61
C ILE A 65 14.79 -18.82 1.08
N SER A 66 13.89 -19.67 1.56
CA SER A 66 12.69 -19.26 2.30
C SER A 66 13.00 -19.17 3.78
N GLY A 67 12.31 -18.28 4.51
CA GLY A 67 12.45 -18.25 5.95
C GLY A 67 12.07 -16.92 6.58
N THR A 68 12.46 -16.79 7.85
CA THR A 68 12.20 -15.60 8.65
C THR A 68 13.49 -14.83 8.87
N ILE A 69 13.51 -13.57 8.43
CA ILE A 69 14.58 -12.62 8.73
C ILE A 69 14.12 -11.79 9.93
N HIS A 70 14.86 -11.88 11.03
CA HIS A 70 14.61 -11.09 12.22
C HIS A 70 15.40 -9.80 12.16
N LEU A 71 14.71 -8.68 11.95
CA LEU A 71 15.33 -7.36 11.85
C LEU A 71 15.57 -6.79 13.25
N SER A 72 16.85 -6.63 13.63
CA SER A 72 17.21 -6.04 14.93
C SER A 72 16.96 -4.53 14.97
N SER A 73 17.00 -3.89 13.80
CA SER A 73 16.76 -2.46 13.59
C SER A 73 15.93 -2.24 12.32
N ILE A 74 15.33 -1.06 12.18
CA ILE A 74 14.62 -0.67 10.95
C ILE A 74 15.52 -0.89 9.74
N LEU A 75 15.00 -1.59 8.72
CA LEU A 75 15.71 -1.84 7.48
C LEU A 75 15.46 -0.70 6.49
N ARG A 76 16.50 0.09 6.21
CA ARG A 76 16.44 1.15 5.21
C ARG A 76 16.55 0.56 3.81
N VAL A 77 15.70 1.02 2.90
CA VAL A 77 15.71 0.64 1.49
C VAL A 77 16.07 1.87 0.67
N SER A 78 17.22 1.82 -0.02
CA SER A 78 17.69 2.88 -0.91
C SER A 78 16.85 2.96 -2.20
N SER A 79 17.05 4.00 -3.00
CA SER A 79 16.41 4.15 -4.31
C SER A 79 16.74 3.00 -5.27
N TYR A 80 15.90 2.83 -6.30
CA TYR A 80 16.09 1.86 -7.39
C TYR A 80 16.24 0.42 -6.91
N LYS A 81 15.33 -0.01 -6.03
CA LYS A 81 15.30 -1.36 -5.48
C LYS A 81 14.01 -2.07 -5.84
N THR A 82 14.12 -3.30 -6.30
CA THR A 82 13.01 -4.25 -6.24
C THR A 82 13.33 -5.28 -5.17
N ILE A 83 12.49 -5.43 -4.16
CA ILE A 83 12.54 -6.58 -3.25
C ILE A 83 11.46 -7.55 -3.70
N ASP A 84 11.88 -8.60 -4.39
CA ASP A 84 11.02 -9.58 -5.05
C ASP A 84 10.99 -10.89 -4.28
N GLY A 85 9.93 -11.10 -3.51
CA GLY A 85 9.70 -12.33 -2.78
C GLY A 85 9.10 -13.47 -3.62
N ARG A 86 8.93 -13.35 -4.93
CA ARG A 86 8.46 -14.48 -5.76
C ARG A 86 9.46 -15.64 -5.74
N GLY A 87 8.94 -16.86 -5.80
CA GLY A 87 9.68 -18.11 -5.67
C GLY A 87 10.02 -18.50 -4.23
N GLN A 88 9.90 -17.60 -3.25
CA GLN A 88 10.23 -17.88 -1.85
C GLN A 88 9.16 -17.35 -0.89
N LYS A 89 9.16 -17.87 0.34
CA LYS A 89 8.34 -17.34 1.44
C LYS A 89 9.23 -16.59 2.41
N ILE A 90 9.31 -15.27 2.22
CA ILE A 90 10.13 -14.38 3.05
C ILE A 90 9.27 -13.68 4.07
N LYS A 91 9.55 -13.92 5.35
CA LYS A 91 8.91 -13.26 6.48
C LYS A 91 9.88 -12.31 7.16
N LEU A 92 9.52 -11.03 7.25
CA LEU A 92 10.23 -10.01 8.02
C LEU A 92 9.56 -9.81 9.38
N THR A 93 10.36 -9.80 10.45
CA THR A 93 9.89 -9.70 11.86
C THR A 93 10.78 -8.76 12.68
N GLY A 94 10.35 -8.41 13.89
CA GLY A 94 11.14 -7.56 14.81
C GLY A 94 10.98 -6.09 14.49
N LYS A 95 11.45 -5.65 13.32
CA LYS A 95 11.28 -4.29 12.78
C LYS A 95 10.72 -4.32 11.35
N GLY A 96 10.37 -3.15 10.83
CA GLY A 96 9.87 -2.99 9.47
C GLY A 96 10.87 -2.34 8.51
N LEU A 97 10.35 -1.98 7.35
CA LEU A 97 11.07 -1.31 6.27
C LEU A 97 10.91 0.21 6.36
N LYS A 98 11.95 0.96 6.00
CA LYS A 98 11.90 2.41 5.87
C LYS A 98 12.45 2.88 4.52
N LEU A 99 11.58 3.51 3.76
CA LEU A 99 11.82 4.19 2.51
C LEU A 99 11.85 5.69 2.83
N LYS A 100 13.06 6.25 2.86
CA LYS A 100 13.32 7.63 3.25
C LYS A 100 14.09 8.31 2.12
N GLU A 101 13.58 9.45 1.66
CA GLU A 101 14.20 10.29 0.63
C GLU A 101 14.63 9.47 -0.60
N CYS A 102 13.80 8.49 -0.97
CA CYS A 102 14.12 7.53 -2.02
C CYS A 102 13.06 7.49 -3.12
N GLU A 103 13.44 6.98 -4.28
CA GLU A 103 12.53 6.81 -5.40
C GLU A 103 12.72 5.49 -6.16
N HIS A 104 11.69 5.12 -6.92
CA HIS A 104 11.67 3.91 -7.74
C HIS A 104 11.92 2.64 -6.91
N VAL A 105 11.03 2.37 -5.95
CA VAL A 105 11.09 1.14 -5.13
C VAL A 105 9.88 0.26 -5.37
N ILE A 106 10.09 -1.04 -5.56
CA ILE A 106 9.05 -2.05 -5.66
C ILE A 106 9.24 -3.04 -4.51
N LEU A 107 8.20 -3.25 -3.70
CA LEU A 107 8.13 -4.28 -2.67
C LEU A 107 7.07 -5.29 -3.10
N CYS A 108 7.48 -6.51 -3.43
CA CYS A 108 6.56 -7.51 -3.98
C CYS A 108 6.62 -8.84 -3.21
N ASN A 109 5.44 -9.39 -2.91
CA ASN A 109 5.28 -10.77 -2.42
C ASN A 109 6.03 -11.07 -1.11
N LEU A 110 5.90 -10.18 -0.11
CA LEU A 110 6.55 -10.31 1.20
C LEU A 110 5.54 -10.56 2.32
N VAL A 111 5.97 -11.21 3.39
CA VAL A 111 5.21 -11.30 4.64
C VAL A 111 5.88 -10.40 5.68
N LEU A 112 5.19 -9.38 6.17
CA LEU A 112 5.65 -8.55 7.28
C LEU A 112 4.77 -8.83 8.49
N LYS A 113 5.36 -9.38 9.57
CA LYS A 113 4.61 -9.77 10.76
C LYS A 113 5.42 -9.71 12.04
N GLY A 114 4.82 -9.27 13.14
CA GLY A 114 5.44 -9.35 14.46
C GLY A 114 6.49 -8.28 14.67
N GLY A 115 6.21 -7.04 14.26
CA GLY A 115 7.05 -5.89 14.59
C GLY A 115 6.82 -5.43 16.02
N ARG A 116 7.90 -5.13 16.73
CA ARG A 116 7.88 -4.85 18.16
C ARG A 116 8.64 -3.57 18.53
N GLY A 117 8.17 -2.91 19.58
CA GLY A 117 8.77 -1.71 20.16
C GLY A 117 8.24 -0.39 19.58
N HIS A 118 8.82 0.71 20.06
CA HIS A 118 8.39 2.06 19.67
C HIS A 118 8.53 2.30 18.16
N ASP A 119 7.53 2.95 17.56
CA ASP A 119 7.41 3.24 16.13
C ASP A 119 7.68 2.04 15.21
N ALA A 120 7.30 0.84 15.65
CA ALA A 120 7.40 -0.35 14.83
C ALA A 120 6.22 -0.39 13.86
N ASP A 121 6.38 0.28 12.71
CA ASP A 121 5.52 0.10 11.54
C ASP A 121 6.07 -0.98 10.61
N ALA A 122 5.22 -1.64 9.82
CA ALA A 122 5.69 -2.64 8.85
C ALA A 122 6.42 -1.98 7.67
N ILE A 123 5.87 -0.91 7.10
CA ILE A 123 6.46 -0.14 6.01
C ILE A 123 6.27 1.35 6.27
N GLN A 124 7.38 2.07 6.43
CA GLN A 124 7.42 3.51 6.55
C GLN A 124 7.90 4.14 5.25
N ILE A 125 7.08 5.00 4.65
CA ILE A 125 7.45 5.83 3.51
C ILE A 125 7.46 7.29 3.97
N LYS A 126 8.62 7.74 4.45
CA LYS A 126 8.81 9.08 5.04
C LYS A 126 10.30 9.46 5.21
N PRO A 127 10.68 10.73 4.97
CA PRO A 127 10.01 11.76 4.15
C PRO A 127 10.32 11.67 2.64
N LYS A 128 9.66 12.52 1.84
CA LYS A 128 10.01 12.91 0.47
C LYS A 128 10.37 11.75 -0.46
N SER A 129 9.65 10.65 -0.37
CA SER A 129 9.86 9.48 -1.21
C SER A 129 8.80 9.38 -2.30
N ARG A 130 9.15 8.86 -3.49
CA ARG A 130 8.21 8.83 -4.62
C ARG A 130 8.39 7.66 -5.58
N HIS A 131 7.38 7.41 -6.41
CA HIS A 131 7.41 6.33 -7.41
C HIS A 131 7.62 4.96 -6.74
N ILE A 132 6.71 4.61 -5.84
CA ILE A 132 6.80 3.38 -5.03
C ILE A 132 5.60 2.49 -5.31
N TRP A 133 5.86 1.19 -5.41
CA TRP A 133 4.83 0.17 -5.55
C TRP A 133 4.96 -0.89 -4.46
N ILE A 134 3.90 -1.08 -3.68
CA ILE A 134 3.78 -2.16 -2.70
C ILE A 134 2.73 -3.14 -3.22
N ASP A 135 3.15 -4.36 -3.53
CA ASP A 135 2.30 -5.35 -4.18
C ASP A 135 2.34 -6.72 -3.48
N ARG A 136 1.18 -7.37 -3.34
CA ARG A 136 1.09 -8.75 -2.81
C ARG A 136 1.78 -8.96 -1.46
N CYS A 137 1.81 -7.93 -0.61
CA CYS A 137 2.37 -8.05 0.73
C CYS A 137 1.28 -8.49 1.73
N SER A 138 1.61 -9.44 2.61
CA SER A 138 0.79 -9.80 3.76
C SER A 138 1.31 -9.08 5.00
N LEU A 139 0.49 -8.21 5.60
CA LEU A 139 0.87 -7.35 6.72
C LEU A 139 -0.04 -7.60 7.94
N SER A 140 0.55 -7.84 9.10
CA SER A 140 -0.21 -8.09 10.35
C SER A 140 0.64 -7.92 11.60
N ASP A 141 0.01 -7.69 12.76
CA ASP A 141 0.66 -7.83 14.09
C ASP A 141 1.94 -6.99 14.24
N PHE A 142 1.83 -5.67 14.08
CA PHE A 142 2.83 -4.68 14.49
C PHE A 142 2.33 -3.89 15.70
N ASP A 143 3.25 -3.31 16.48
CA ASP A 143 2.92 -2.54 17.69
C ASP A 143 2.36 -1.13 17.38
N ASP A 144 2.72 -0.50 16.24
CA ASP A 144 2.11 0.77 15.80
C ASP A 144 1.22 0.63 14.56
N GLY A 145 1.69 0.99 13.36
CA GLY A 145 0.94 0.87 12.10
C GLY A 145 1.42 -0.27 11.19
N LEU A 146 0.67 -0.59 10.11
CA LEU A 146 1.22 -1.43 9.04
C LEU A 146 1.90 -0.59 7.97
N ILE A 147 1.20 0.38 7.38
CA ILE A 147 1.78 1.25 6.34
C ILE A 147 1.59 2.72 6.69
N ASP A 148 2.70 3.45 6.66
CA ASP A 148 2.79 4.89 6.90
C ASP A 148 3.26 5.61 5.64
N ILE A 149 2.41 6.43 5.02
CA ILE A 149 2.77 7.30 3.88
C ILE A 149 2.64 8.75 4.34
N THR A 150 3.76 9.42 4.60
CA THR A 150 3.75 10.74 5.26
C THR A 150 4.90 11.64 4.80
N GLN A 151 4.86 12.92 5.20
CA GLN A 151 5.93 13.89 4.99
C GLN A 151 6.29 14.03 3.50
N GLU A 152 5.30 14.47 2.71
CA GLU A 152 5.42 14.78 1.28
C GLU A 152 5.77 13.56 0.39
N SER A 153 5.65 12.34 0.91
CA SER A 153 5.88 11.13 0.11
C SER A 153 4.69 10.86 -0.80
N THR A 154 4.90 10.80 -2.11
CA THR A 154 3.84 10.88 -3.13
C THR A 154 4.06 9.91 -4.28
N ASP A 155 3.09 9.74 -5.16
CA ASP A 155 3.17 8.84 -6.32
C ASP A 155 3.40 7.38 -5.91
N ILE A 156 2.45 6.85 -5.15
CA ILE A 156 2.53 5.52 -4.52
C ILE A 156 1.31 4.70 -4.90
N THR A 157 1.52 3.42 -5.21
CA THR A 157 0.46 2.42 -5.38
C THR A 157 0.61 1.32 -4.33
N VAL A 158 -0.48 0.98 -3.66
CA VAL A 158 -0.61 -0.21 -2.81
C VAL A 158 -1.63 -1.14 -3.46
N SER A 159 -1.19 -2.31 -3.90
CA SER A 159 -2.05 -3.24 -4.63
C SER A 159 -1.97 -4.67 -4.13
N ARG A 160 -3.07 -5.43 -4.24
CA ARG A 160 -3.13 -6.85 -3.85
C ARG A 160 -2.55 -7.16 -2.47
N CYS A 161 -2.50 -6.20 -1.55
CA CYS A 161 -1.97 -6.44 -0.22
C CYS A 161 -3.07 -7.00 0.70
N HIS A 162 -2.70 -7.85 1.64
CA HIS A 162 -3.61 -8.41 2.64
C HIS A 162 -3.22 -7.89 4.03
N PHE A 163 -4.13 -7.13 4.62
CA PHE A 163 -4.01 -6.56 5.96
C PHE A 163 -4.90 -7.35 6.91
N SER A 164 -4.35 -7.85 8.01
CA SER A 164 -5.13 -8.63 8.98
C SER A 164 -4.63 -8.47 10.40
N LYS A 165 -5.51 -8.73 11.39
CA LYS A 165 -5.18 -8.83 12.82
C LYS A 165 -4.32 -7.66 13.32
N HIS A 166 -4.80 -6.43 13.12
CA HIS A 166 -4.05 -5.23 13.50
C HIS A 166 -4.98 -4.03 13.71
N ASP A 167 -4.56 -3.07 14.54
CA ASP A 167 -5.37 -1.88 14.85
C ASP A 167 -5.32 -0.83 13.73
N LYS A 168 -4.13 -0.31 13.41
CA LYS A 168 -3.92 0.86 12.55
C LYS A 168 -3.37 0.46 11.17
N ALA A 169 -4.24 0.15 10.21
CA ALA A 169 -3.81 -0.47 8.95
C ALA A 169 -2.98 0.46 8.04
N LEU A 170 -3.54 1.58 7.56
CA LEU A 170 -2.88 2.46 6.58
C LEU A 170 -3.16 3.93 6.87
N ILE A 171 -2.12 4.70 7.19
CA ILE A 171 -2.20 6.16 7.35
C ILE A 171 -1.54 6.87 6.17
N ILE A 172 -2.23 7.90 5.67
CA ILE A 172 -1.77 8.77 4.59
C ILE A 172 -1.85 10.21 5.13
N GLY A 173 -0.69 10.82 5.40
CA GLY A 173 -0.58 12.08 6.13
C GLY A 173 -0.75 11.93 7.64
N ALA A 174 0.36 12.06 8.38
CA ALA A 174 0.40 11.75 9.82
C ALA A 174 -0.12 12.87 10.74
N CYS A 175 0.09 14.13 10.37
CA CYS A 175 -0.19 15.27 11.24
C CYS A 175 -0.92 16.37 10.49
N CYS A 176 -1.92 16.98 11.12
CA CYS A 176 -2.65 18.13 10.55
C CYS A 176 -1.79 19.41 10.51
N SER A 177 -0.63 19.45 11.16
CA SER A 177 0.31 20.58 11.00
C SER A 177 1.19 20.46 9.76
N ASN A 178 1.28 19.29 9.12
CA ASN A 178 2.18 19.04 8.00
C ASN A 178 1.52 19.40 6.67
N ILE A 179 1.36 20.71 6.45
CA ILE A 179 0.66 21.27 5.29
C ILE A 179 1.28 20.89 3.93
N GLY A 180 2.55 20.48 3.91
CA GLY A 180 3.22 19.93 2.73
C GLY A 180 2.59 18.64 2.21
N ASP A 181 1.89 17.89 3.06
CA ASP A 181 1.25 16.61 2.69
C ASP A 181 0.11 16.76 1.66
N ARG A 182 -0.28 17.99 1.29
CA ARG A 182 -1.20 18.28 0.17
C ARG A 182 -0.69 17.78 -1.18
N CYS A 183 0.62 17.55 -1.32
CA CYS A 183 1.20 16.99 -2.54
C CYS A 183 1.06 15.46 -2.63
N ILE A 184 0.67 14.78 -1.55
CA ILE A 184 0.60 13.32 -1.50
C ILE A 184 -0.52 12.80 -2.42
N ARG A 185 -0.16 11.82 -3.25
CA ARG A 185 -1.05 11.12 -4.18
C ARG A 185 -0.85 9.62 -4.02
N VAL A 186 -1.92 8.89 -3.68
CA VAL A 186 -1.85 7.44 -3.42
C VAL A 186 -3.00 6.71 -4.09
N THR A 187 -2.70 5.56 -4.71
CA THR A 187 -3.70 4.61 -5.19
C THR A 187 -3.68 3.37 -4.29
N VAL A 188 -4.85 2.91 -3.84
CA VAL A 188 -5.00 1.62 -3.14
C VAL A 188 -6.04 0.79 -3.87
N HIS A 189 -5.66 -0.40 -4.33
CA HIS A 189 -6.60 -1.23 -5.09
C HIS A 189 -6.39 -2.72 -4.93
N HIS A 190 -7.47 -3.49 -5.10
CA HIS A 190 -7.44 -4.96 -4.99
C HIS A 190 -6.85 -5.46 -3.66
N CYS A 191 -6.83 -4.63 -2.63
CA CYS A 191 -6.35 -5.01 -1.31
C CYS A 191 -7.47 -5.65 -0.50
N PHE A 192 -7.08 -6.54 0.42
CA PHE A 192 -7.99 -7.18 1.36
C PHE A 192 -7.69 -6.70 2.78
N PHE A 193 -8.64 -6.02 3.41
CA PHE A 193 -8.58 -5.61 4.80
C PHE A 193 -9.52 -6.51 5.62
N ASN A 194 -8.94 -7.38 6.43
CA ASN A 194 -9.64 -8.50 7.05
C ASN A 194 -9.55 -8.45 8.58
N GLY A 195 -10.58 -7.90 9.22
CA GLY A 195 -10.66 -7.84 10.68
C GLY A 195 -9.66 -6.87 11.32
N THR A 196 -9.17 -5.90 10.56
CA THR A 196 -8.36 -4.78 11.07
C THR A 196 -9.26 -3.70 11.69
N THR A 197 -8.81 -3.04 12.74
CA THR A 197 -9.70 -2.17 13.55
C THR A 197 -10.10 -0.90 12.80
N GLN A 198 -9.14 -0.22 12.15
CA GLN A 198 -9.36 1.09 11.54
C GLN A 198 -8.29 1.46 10.49
N ARG A 199 -8.50 2.60 9.81
CA ARG A 199 -7.59 3.24 8.84
C ARG A 199 -7.42 2.44 7.54
N HIS A 200 -8.49 2.32 6.76
CA HIS A 200 -8.51 1.59 5.49
C HIS A 200 -8.71 2.45 4.22
N PRO A 201 -8.10 3.65 4.05
CA PRO A 201 -7.10 4.34 4.88
C PRO A 201 -7.69 5.38 5.86
N ARG A 202 -6.84 5.98 6.70
CA ARG A 202 -7.07 7.32 7.27
C ARG A 202 -6.21 8.34 6.54
N VAL A 203 -6.83 9.42 6.07
CA VAL A 203 -6.19 10.37 5.14
C VAL A 203 -6.25 11.80 5.67
N ARG A 204 -5.14 12.52 5.55
CA ARG A 204 -5.05 13.99 5.69
C ARG A 204 -4.42 14.57 4.45
N PHE A 205 -4.95 15.70 3.96
CA PHE A 205 -4.49 16.52 2.83
C PHE A 205 -4.43 15.86 1.45
N ALA A 206 -4.06 14.58 1.40
CA ALA A 206 -3.72 13.83 0.21
C ALA A 206 -4.91 13.60 -0.72
N LYS A 207 -4.56 13.31 -1.98
CA LYS A 207 -5.46 12.77 -3.00
C LYS A 207 -5.34 11.26 -3.02
N VAL A 208 -6.44 10.55 -2.80
CA VAL A 208 -6.44 9.08 -2.72
C VAL A 208 -7.50 8.50 -3.64
N HIS A 209 -7.07 7.57 -4.50
CA HIS A 209 -7.98 6.75 -5.29
C HIS A 209 -8.04 5.34 -4.69
N LEU A 210 -9.23 4.93 -4.24
CA LEU A 210 -9.52 3.64 -3.64
C LEU A 210 -10.46 2.88 -4.57
N TYR A 211 -10.02 1.77 -5.17
CA TYR A 211 -10.93 0.98 -6.00
C TYR A 211 -10.75 -0.53 -5.87
N ASN A 212 -11.86 -1.25 -6.01
CA ASN A 212 -11.90 -2.72 -5.93
C ASN A 212 -11.16 -3.29 -4.71
N ASN A 213 -11.19 -2.61 -3.58
CA ASN A 213 -10.72 -3.17 -2.32
C ASN A 213 -11.86 -3.92 -1.64
N TYR A 214 -11.53 -4.95 -0.89
CA TYR A 214 -12.48 -5.64 -0.04
C TYR A 214 -12.11 -5.39 1.42
N THR A 215 -13.02 -4.78 2.17
CA THR A 215 -12.84 -4.49 3.59
C THR A 215 -13.93 -5.17 4.38
N ARG A 216 -13.56 -6.00 5.36
CA ARG A 216 -14.52 -6.71 6.20
C ARG A 216 -14.22 -6.62 7.68
N CYS A 217 -15.28 -6.69 8.48
CA CYS A 217 -15.24 -6.88 9.92
C CYS A 217 -14.35 -5.86 10.66
N TRP A 218 -14.38 -4.59 10.25
CA TRP A 218 -13.60 -3.55 10.92
C TRP A 218 -14.09 -3.25 12.34
N GLY A 219 -13.18 -2.76 13.18
CA GLY A 219 -13.41 -2.55 14.61
C GLY A 219 -13.96 -1.18 15.01
N ILE A 220 -13.78 -0.14 14.18
CA ILE A 220 -14.30 1.22 14.45
C ILE A 220 -14.93 1.84 13.19
N TYR A 221 -14.12 2.03 12.13
CA TYR A 221 -14.54 2.55 10.83
C TYR A 221 -13.67 1.94 9.72
N ALA A 222 -14.14 1.97 8.47
CA ALA A 222 -13.34 1.57 7.32
C ALA A 222 -12.39 2.71 6.90
N VAL A 223 -12.91 3.72 6.22
CA VAL A 223 -12.14 4.85 5.66
C VAL A 223 -12.40 6.11 6.48
N CYS A 224 -11.35 6.90 6.73
CA CYS A 224 -11.48 8.20 7.41
C CYS A 224 -10.91 9.34 6.58
N ALA A 225 -11.76 10.32 6.27
CA ALA A 225 -11.37 11.60 5.71
C ALA A 225 -11.16 12.63 6.82
N SER A 226 -9.89 12.98 7.05
CA SER A 226 -9.49 14.09 7.92
C SER A 226 -9.14 15.34 7.08
N VAL A 227 -8.63 16.38 7.72
CA VAL A 227 -8.37 17.71 7.15
C VAL A 227 -7.95 17.71 5.69
N GLU A 228 -8.74 18.38 4.84
CA GLU A 228 -8.52 18.63 3.42
C GLU A 228 -8.25 17.38 2.54
N SER A 229 -8.53 16.18 3.04
CA SER A 229 -8.36 14.95 2.27
C SER A 229 -9.38 14.82 1.14
N LYS A 230 -8.94 14.19 0.04
CA LYS A 230 -9.70 14.06 -1.21
C LYS A 230 -9.73 12.59 -1.61
N ILE A 231 -10.82 11.89 -1.30
CA ILE A 231 -10.90 10.44 -1.49
C ILE A 231 -11.97 10.09 -2.52
N ILE A 232 -11.57 9.37 -3.56
CA ILE A 232 -12.46 8.75 -4.54
C ILE A 232 -12.51 7.24 -4.24
N SER A 233 -13.67 6.75 -3.80
CA SER A 233 -13.96 5.34 -3.49
C SER A 233 -14.83 4.76 -4.60
N GLN A 234 -14.28 3.85 -5.41
CA GLN A 234 -14.97 3.28 -6.57
C GLN A 234 -15.02 1.75 -6.53
N CYS A 235 -16.21 1.19 -6.63
CA CYS A 235 -16.42 -0.26 -6.76
C CYS A 235 -15.69 -1.10 -5.68
N ASN A 236 -15.55 -0.57 -4.46
CA ASN A 236 -15.06 -1.31 -3.30
C ASN A 236 -16.19 -2.12 -2.67
N ILE A 237 -15.82 -3.13 -1.89
CA ILE A 237 -16.76 -3.99 -1.16
C ILE A 237 -16.53 -3.79 0.33
N TYR A 238 -17.53 -3.29 1.03
CA TYR A 238 -17.51 -3.06 2.48
C TYR A 238 -18.48 -4.03 3.17
N GLU A 239 -17.95 -5.06 3.81
CA GLU A 239 -18.75 -6.05 4.54
C GLU A 239 -18.63 -5.84 6.06
N ALA A 240 -19.66 -5.23 6.64
CA ALA A 240 -19.62 -4.86 8.04
C ALA A 240 -19.54 -6.08 8.97
N GLY A 241 -18.84 -5.91 10.10
CA GLY A 241 -18.88 -6.83 11.24
C GLY A 241 -19.88 -6.34 12.28
N GLN A 242 -19.44 -6.26 13.53
CA GLN A 242 -20.22 -5.62 14.60
C GLN A 242 -20.39 -4.11 14.36
N LYS A 243 -19.32 -3.41 13.97
CA LYS A 243 -19.41 -1.99 13.60
C LYS A 243 -19.89 -1.84 12.16
N LYS A 244 -20.73 -0.83 11.95
CA LYS A 244 -21.41 -0.59 10.67
C LYS A 244 -20.91 0.65 9.92
N LYS A 245 -20.34 1.64 10.61
CA LYS A 245 -19.86 2.90 10.01
C LYS A 245 -18.72 2.63 9.03
N VAL A 246 -18.91 2.92 7.74
CA VAL A 246 -17.88 2.78 6.71
C VAL A 246 -17.03 4.04 6.65
N PHE A 247 -17.62 5.17 6.29
CA PHE A 247 -16.93 6.44 6.15
C PHE A 247 -17.00 7.25 7.45
N LYS A 248 -15.84 7.74 7.89
CA LYS A 248 -15.71 8.65 9.03
C LYS A 248 -15.11 9.97 8.55
N TYR A 249 -15.68 11.06 9.02
CA TYR A 249 -15.15 12.41 8.83
C TYR A 249 -14.59 12.89 10.16
N MET A 250 -13.38 13.43 10.14
CA MET A 250 -12.70 13.89 11.34
C MET A 250 -12.08 15.27 11.09
N PRO A 251 -12.81 16.35 11.44
CA PRO A 251 -12.29 17.70 11.33
C PRO A 251 -11.03 17.88 12.18
N GLU A 252 -10.02 18.52 11.60
CA GLU A 252 -8.79 18.91 12.27
C GLU A 252 -8.39 20.32 11.78
N LYS A 253 -7.62 21.06 12.57
CA LYS A 253 -7.14 22.38 12.17
C LYS A 253 -5.80 22.26 11.44
N ALA A 254 -5.76 22.64 10.17
CA ALA A 254 -4.50 22.77 9.43
C ALA A 254 -3.67 23.94 10.00
N ALA A 255 -2.33 23.85 9.96
CA ALA A 255 -1.46 24.89 10.53
C ALA A 255 -1.60 26.26 9.83
N ASP A 256 -2.02 26.28 8.56
CA ASP A 256 -2.21 27.48 7.75
C ASP A 256 -3.68 27.92 7.62
N LYS A 257 -4.57 27.37 8.47
CA LYS A 257 -6.01 27.67 8.48
C LYS A 257 -6.48 28.11 9.87
N ASN A 258 -7.50 28.97 9.90
CA ASN A 258 -8.13 29.42 11.13
C ASN A 258 -9.21 28.45 11.63
N ASP A 259 -9.91 27.81 10.70
CA ASP A 259 -11.02 26.90 11.00
C ASP A 259 -10.61 25.44 10.91
N CYS A 260 -11.31 24.59 11.65
CA CYS A 260 -11.20 23.15 11.49
C CYS A 260 -11.92 22.72 10.22
N ASP A 261 -11.28 21.87 9.43
CA ASP A 261 -11.89 21.27 8.26
C ASP A 261 -11.69 19.75 8.29
N SER A 262 -12.63 19.03 7.69
CA SER A 262 -12.44 17.60 7.40
C SER A 262 -12.04 17.44 5.94
N GLY A 263 -12.10 16.21 5.42
CA GLY A 263 -11.97 15.99 3.99
C GLY A 263 -13.31 15.57 3.41
N TRP A 264 -13.31 15.19 2.15
CA TRP A 264 -14.50 14.65 1.50
C TRP A 264 -14.20 13.27 0.89
N ILE A 265 -15.27 12.51 0.72
CA ILE A 265 -15.25 11.17 0.14
C ILE A 265 -16.36 11.13 -0.89
N ARG A 266 -16.03 10.76 -2.11
CA ARG A 266 -17.01 10.41 -3.13
C ARG A 266 -17.02 8.90 -3.30
N SER A 267 -18.20 8.31 -3.18
CA SER A 267 -18.42 6.87 -3.29
C SER A 267 -19.22 6.57 -4.56
N GLU A 268 -18.70 5.72 -5.45
CA GLU A 268 -19.31 5.41 -6.74
C GLU A 268 -19.25 3.88 -6.99
N GLY A 269 -20.41 3.23 -7.09
CA GLY A 269 -20.48 1.78 -7.34
C GLY A 269 -19.97 0.88 -6.21
N ASP A 270 -19.72 1.43 -5.01
CA ASP A 270 -19.34 0.65 -3.83
C ASP A 270 -20.51 -0.26 -3.37
N LEU A 271 -20.17 -1.48 -2.95
CA LEU A 271 -21.11 -2.46 -2.42
C LEU A 271 -21.04 -2.52 -0.89
N PHE A 272 -22.18 -2.28 -0.23
CA PHE A 272 -22.30 -2.25 1.24
C PHE A 272 -23.06 -3.49 1.73
N LEU A 273 -22.36 -4.40 2.39
CA LEU A 273 -22.89 -5.68 2.86
C LEU A 273 -23.05 -5.72 4.38
N ASN A 274 -23.93 -6.61 4.84
CA ASN A 274 -24.19 -6.87 6.26
C ASN A 274 -24.56 -5.62 7.07
N GLY A 275 -25.38 -4.74 6.50
CA GLY A 275 -25.81 -3.49 7.14
C GLY A 275 -24.69 -2.45 7.29
N ALA A 276 -23.63 -2.53 6.46
CA ALA A 276 -22.65 -1.47 6.34
C ALA A 276 -23.34 -0.14 6.01
N GLN A 277 -23.02 0.89 6.77
CA GLN A 277 -23.60 2.23 6.66
C GLN A 277 -22.54 3.16 6.05
N PRO A 278 -22.74 3.69 4.84
CA PRO A 278 -21.80 4.60 4.20
C PRO A 278 -21.50 5.82 5.06
N CYS A 279 -22.53 6.47 5.62
CA CYS A 279 -22.41 7.71 6.39
C CYS A 279 -21.81 8.88 5.59
N LEU A 280 -22.14 9.00 4.31
CA LEU A 280 -21.72 10.13 3.46
C LEU A 280 -22.29 11.45 3.97
N LEU A 281 -21.51 12.52 3.87
CA LEU A 281 -22.02 13.89 4.05
C LEU A 281 -22.83 14.29 2.80
N GLU A 282 -23.89 15.06 2.98
CA GLU A 282 -24.59 15.70 1.87
C GLU A 282 -23.60 16.57 1.08
N GLU A 283 -23.74 16.63 -0.25
CA GLU A 283 -22.87 17.42 -1.12
C GLU A 283 -23.01 18.91 -0.78
N CYS A 284 -22.22 19.41 0.18
CA CYS A 284 -21.99 20.83 0.35
C CYS A 284 -21.32 21.33 -0.93
N GLY A 285 -22.03 22.15 -1.71
CA GLY A 285 -21.73 22.55 -3.09
C GLY A 285 -20.46 23.38 -3.30
N GLY A 286 -19.31 22.90 -2.83
CA GLY A 286 -17.99 23.36 -3.21
C GLY A 286 -17.41 22.41 -4.25
N PHE A 287 -17.31 22.89 -5.50
CA PHE A 287 -16.74 22.16 -6.64
C PHE A 287 -15.49 21.35 -6.26
N CYS A 288 -15.63 20.03 -6.22
CA CYS A 288 -14.53 19.12 -6.05
C CYS A 288 -13.72 19.02 -7.36
N SER A 289 -12.47 19.52 -7.34
CA SER A 289 -11.58 19.50 -8.50
C SER A 289 -10.75 18.22 -8.67
N PHE A 290 -10.88 17.24 -7.75
CA PHE A 290 -10.14 15.99 -7.86
C PHE A 290 -10.89 14.98 -8.72
N GLU A 291 -10.42 14.82 -9.95
CA GLU A 291 -10.90 13.82 -10.89
C GLU A 291 -9.76 12.89 -11.25
N VAL A 292 -9.93 11.59 -11.02
CA VAL A 292 -8.87 10.59 -11.20
C VAL A 292 -8.34 10.55 -12.63
N HIS A 293 -9.24 10.64 -13.62
CA HIS A 293 -8.89 10.58 -15.05
C HIS A 293 -7.99 11.73 -15.52
N LYS A 294 -7.92 12.85 -14.78
CA LYS A 294 -6.96 13.95 -15.03
C LYS A 294 -5.53 13.58 -14.63
N HIS A 295 -5.32 12.47 -13.91
CA HIS A 295 -4.02 12.06 -13.37
C HIS A 295 -3.43 10.80 -14.04
N TYR A 296 -4.28 9.86 -14.46
CA TYR A 296 -3.93 8.70 -15.28
C TYR A 296 -5.18 8.22 -16.04
N GLN A 297 -5.00 7.76 -17.28
CA GLN A 297 -6.09 7.56 -18.23
C GLN A 297 -6.81 6.21 -18.09
N THR A 298 -6.09 5.17 -17.68
CA THR A 298 -6.61 3.80 -17.62
C THR A 298 -6.23 3.11 -16.31
N TRP A 299 -7.13 2.26 -15.82
CA TRP A 299 -6.91 1.34 -14.71
C TRP A 299 -7.90 0.18 -14.84
N THR A 300 -7.54 -1.00 -14.35
CA THR A 300 -8.36 -2.19 -14.42
C THR A 300 -9.35 -2.17 -13.26
N MET A 301 -10.62 -1.93 -13.55
CA MET A 301 -11.68 -1.85 -12.53
C MET A 301 -12.89 -2.66 -12.95
N GLU A 302 -13.40 -3.45 -12.00
CA GLU A 302 -14.58 -4.27 -12.17
C GLU A 302 -15.72 -3.74 -11.27
N PRO A 303 -16.99 -3.91 -11.64
CA PRO A 303 -18.10 -3.63 -10.74
C PRO A 303 -17.99 -4.45 -9.43
N ALA A 304 -18.35 -3.82 -8.30
CA ALA A 304 -18.37 -4.51 -7.02
C ALA A 304 -19.35 -5.70 -7.06
N SER A 305 -18.84 -6.90 -6.82
CA SER A 305 -19.61 -8.16 -6.94
C SER A 305 -19.06 -9.23 -6.01
N ASP A 306 -19.85 -10.29 -5.77
CA ASP A 306 -19.37 -11.46 -5.02
C ASP A 306 -18.22 -12.17 -5.73
N THR A 307 -18.20 -12.20 -7.06
CA THR A 307 -17.09 -12.79 -7.82
C THR A 307 -15.79 -11.99 -7.63
N LEU A 308 -15.87 -10.66 -7.67
CA LEU A 308 -14.73 -9.80 -7.37
C LEU A 308 -14.25 -9.99 -5.92
N LYS A 309 -15.19 -10.07 -4.97
CA LYS A 309 -14.92 -10.34 -3.55
C LYS A 309 -14.08 -11.61 -3.36
N GLU A 310 -14.51 -12.73 -3.95
CA GLU A 310 -13.76 -14.00 -3.86
C GLU A 310 -12.41 -13.92 -4.58
N SER A 311 -12.34 -13.24 -5.72
CA SER A 311 -11.07 -13.03 -6.44
C SER A 311 -10.05 -12.26 -5.60
N ILE A 312 -10.47 -11.19 -4.93
CA ILE A 312 -9.58 -10.40 -4.04
C ILE A 312 -9.09 -11.25 -2.86
N LYS A 313 -9.95 -12.07 -2.25
CA LYS A 313 -9.53 -12.95 -1.13
C LYS A 313 -8.42 -13.91 -1.54
N VAL A 314 -8.49 -14.45 -2.75
CA VAL A 314 -7.53 -15.44 -3.25
C VAL A 314 -6.23 -14.76 -3.71
N CYS A 315 -6.33 -13.63 -4.40
CA CYS A 315 -5.19 -12.99 -5.06
C CYS A 315 -4.45 -11.94 -4.22
N SER A 316 -4.88 -11.68 -2.99
CA SER A 316 -4.24 -10.69 -2.10
C SER A 316 -3.30 -11.32 -1.08
N GLY A 317 -2.31 -10.53 -0.66
CA GLY A 317 -1.22 -10.98 0.21
C GLY A 317 -0.17 -11.79 -0.52
N TRP A 318 0.74 -12.39 0.25
CA TRP A 318 1.76 -13.31 -0.26
C TRP A 318 1.12 -14.46 -1.02
N GLN A 319 1.68 -14.77 -2.18
CA GLN A 319 1.26 -15.82 -3.09
C GLN A 319 2.42 -16.80 -3.36
N PRO A 320 2.14 -18.10 -3.49
CA PRO A 320 3.13 -19.12 -3.86
C PRO A 320 3.42 -19.09 -5.37
N ILE A 321 3.89 -17.94 -5.89
CA ILE A 321 4.21 -17.74 -7.30
C ILE A 321 5.67 -18.15 -7.54
N PRO A 322 6.00 -18.93 -8.59
CA PRO A 322 7.38 -19.27 -8.91
C PRO A 322 8.21 -18.03 -9.29
N ARG A 323 9.53 -18.08 -9.09
CA ARG A 323 10.45 -17.07 -9.62
C ARG A 323 10.67 -17.35 -11.10
N SER A 324 10.34 -16.38 -11.95
CA SER A 324 10.62 -16.44 -13.40
C SER A 324 12.11 -16.18 -13.68
N SER A 325 12.63 -16.74 -14.77
CA SER A 325 14.02 -16.52 -15.18
C SER A 325 14.27 -15.06 -15.58
N ASP A 326 15.51 -14.58 -15.36
CA ASP A 326 15.96 -13.30 -15.92
C ASP A 326 16.33 -13.54 -17.39
N ASN A 327 15.33 -13.58 -18.27
CA ASN A 327 15.59 -13.59 -19.71
C ASN A 327 15.99 -12.17 -20.12
N ALA A 328 17.27 -11.82 -19.93
CA ALA A 328 17.86 -10.54 -20.34
C ALA A 328 17.85 -10.29 -21.86
N SER A 329 17.11 -11.11 -22.64
CA SER A 329 17.10 -11.15 -24.11
C SER A 329 15.85 -10.57 -24.75
N ALA A 330 14.91 -10.02 -23.97
CA ALA A 330 13.67 -9.44 -24.48
C ALA A 330 13.52 -7.98 -24.03
N ILE A 331 14.41 -7.12 -24.54
CA ILE A 331 14.19 -5.68 -24.65
C ILE A 331 14.43 -5.31 -26.11
#